data_AF-A0AAW9J3H5-F1
#
_entry.id   AF-A0AAW9J3H5-F1
#
_cell.length_a   1.000
_cell.length_b   1.000
_cell.length_c   1.000
_cell.angle_alpha   90.00
_cell.angle_beta   90.00
_cell.angle_gamma   90.00
#
_symmetry.space_group_name_H-M   'P 1'
#
loop_
_entity.id
_entity.type
_entity.pdbx_description
1 polymer ?
#
loop_
_entity_poly.entity_id
_entity_poly.type
_entity_poly.pdbx_seq_one_letter_code
_entity_poly.pdbx_strand_id
1 'polypeptide(L)'
;ADNMYAMQFDVAYDKEKVDFANATSVDNSKYIVSAKDNNGTITVVVATKGVAIENDKDIVNLEFTAKAAGENIAFNITYGEISDEEGKIIDMADEATTVTIIEGTVDPEPEVDKTALKIAIDYADEIVANGGLEGVVPAVVKEFNESLAQAKEVYGNDDVTEVEVDAAFKRLVNSIWMLEFKQGNKEALQVLADSVKALVEKEYTSDSWANLQRALGEAEKVIADENAMQEEVDEALNNLKTAIDALVKKNINKTALQSLVNKVEGLNKDKYIKSTWDKFEKALKDAEKVLANEDATQEEVDAAYNNLLKSYL
;
A
#
# COMPACT_ATOMS: atom_id res chain seq x y z
N ALA A 1 -14.78 58.13 23.59
CA ALA A 1 -13.76 57.25 23.01
C ALA A 1 -12.48 57.56 23.74
N ASP A 2 -11.80 56.56 24.30
CA ASP A 2 -10.51 56.80 24.95
C ASP A 2 -9.48 57.14 23.87
N ASN A 3 -8.76 58.26 24.04
CA ASN A 3 -7.72 58.65 23.09
C ASN A 3 -6.60 57.61 23.08
N MET A 4 -6.05 57.31 21.90
CA MET A 4 -4.84 56.52 21.76
C MET A 4 -3.65 57.45 21.60
N TYR A 5 -2.60 57.18 22.36
CA TYR A 5 -1.32 57.85 22.25
C TYR A 5 -0.32 56.86 21.68
N ALA A 6 0.50 57.30 20.73
CA ALA A 6 1.55 56.47 20.15
C ALA A 6 2.88 57.22 20.22
N MET A 7 3.95 56.47 20.43
CA MET A 7 5.32 56.96 20.42
C MET A 7 6.12 56.05 19.51
N GLN A 8 6.85 56.66 18.58
CA GLN A 8 7.85 55.99 17.78
C GLN A 8 9.24 56.37 18.28
N PHE A 9 10.14 55.41 18.33
CA PHE A 9 11.55 55.65 18.58
C PHE A 9 12.40 54.65 17.81
N ASP A 10 13.62 55.06 17.48
CA ASP A 10 14.61 54.24 16.79
C ASP A 10 15.70 53.80 17.77
N VAL A 11 16.14 52.54 17.63
CA VAL A 11 17.21 51.96 18.44
C VAL A 11 18.29 51.42 17.52
N ALA A 12 19.45 52.08 17.50
CA ALA A 12 20.61 51.60 16.76
C ALA A 12 21.30 50.46 17.51
N TYR A 13 21.80 49.46 16.78
CA TYR A 13 22.54 48.32 17.33
C TYR A 13 23.65 47.83 16.37
N ASP A 14 24.63 47.11 16.92
CA ASP A 14 25.72 46.53 16.13
C ASP A 14 25.28 45.21 15.46
N LYS A 15 24.75 45.34 14.24
CA LYS A 15 24.24 44.21 13.44
C LYS A 15 25.28 43.17 13.06
N GLU A 16 26.58 43.47 13.16
CA GLU A 16 27.61 42.48 12.88
C GLU A 16 27.79 41.53 14.07
N LYS A 17 27.32 41.91 15.26
CA LYS A 17 27.47 41.12 16.50
C LYS A 17 26.20 40.44 16.98
N VAL A 18 25.04 41.05 16.75
CA VAL A 18 23.75 40.52 17.19
C VAL A 18 22.71 40.64 16.08
N ASP A 19 21.64 39.85 16.16
CA ASP A 19 20.41 40.01 15.39
C ASP A 19 19.27 40.43 16.33
N PHE A 20 18.43 41.36 15.89
CA PHE A 20 17.20 41.68 16.60
C PHE A 20 16.24 40.48 16.58
N ALA A 21 15.79 40.03 17.75
CA ALA A 21 14.89 38.90 17.87
C ALA A 21 13.43 39.36 18.03
N ASN A 22 13.16 40.21 19.02
CA ASN A 22 11.79 40.62 19.34
C ASN A 22 11.73 41.90 20.19
N ALA A 23 10.56 42.54 20.20
CA ALA A 23 10.21 43.62 21.12
C ALA A 23 8.94 43.24 21.90
N THR A 24 9.00 43.30 23.23
CA THR A 24 7.85 43.04 24.10
C THR A 24 7.52 44.25 24.95
N SER A 25 6.25 44.39 25.30
CA SER A 25 5.85 45.43 26.25
C SER A 25 6.38 45.10 27.65
N VAL A 26 6.77 46.12 28.41
CA VAL A 26 7.15 45.94 29.82
C VAL A 26 5.94 45.69 30.73
N ASP A 27 4.73 46.05 30.28
CA ASP A 27 3.48 45.87 31.02
C ASP A 27 2.24 45.84 30.12
N ASN A 28 1.09 45.46 30.66
CA ASN A 28 -0.15 45.30 29.89
C ASN A 28 -0.82 46.63 29.47
N SER A 29 -0.28 47.78 29.88
CA SER A 29 -0.81 49.11 29.52
C SER A 29 -0.20 49.68 28.23
N LYS A 30 0.93 49.11 27.79
CA LYS A 30 1.64 49.49 26.56
C LYS A 30 1.51 48.38 25.51
N TYR A 31 1.28 48.78 24.26
CA TYR A 31 1.02 47.87 23.15
C TYR A 31 2.09 48.10 22.08
N ILE A 32 2.86 47.07 21.74
CA ILE A 32 3.80 47.13 20.61
C ILE A 32 2.98 47.09 19.32
N VAL A 33 2.94 48.20 18.60
CA VAL A 33 2.25 48.34 17.31
C VAL A 33 3.16 47.81 16.20
N SER A 34 4.45 48.15 16.24
CA SER A 34 5.46 47.56 15.37
C SER A 34 6.84 47.61 15.99
N ALA A 35 7.69 46.66 15.64
CA ALA A 35 9.13 46.71 15.85
C ALA A 35 9.80 46.13 14.60
N LYS A 36 10.54 46.96 13.88
CA LYS A 36 11.14 46.58 12.59
C LYS A 36 12.60 46.93 12.56
N ASP A 37 13.44 45.92 12.32
CA ASP A 37 14.84 46.16 12.02
C ASP A 37 15.01 46.62 10.57
N ASN A 38 15.69 47.75 10.43
CA ASN A 38 16.13 48.35 9.18
C ASN A 38 17.66 48.43 9.17
N ASN A 39 18.31 47.27 9.05
CA ASN A 39 19.74 47.14 8.79
C ASN A 39 20.63 47.77 9.88
N GLY A 40 20.37 47.43 11.15
CA GLY A 40 21.14 47.92 12.31
C GLY A 40 20.45 49.03 13.09
N THR A 41 19.20 49.35 12.74
CA THR A 41 18.34 50.27 13.48
C THR A 41 16.95 49.69 13.59
N ILE A 42 16.43 49.51 14.79
CA ILE A 42 15.08 49.03 15.06
C ILE A 42 14.16 50.23 15.24
N THR A 43 13.14 50.36 14.41
CA THR A 43 12.05 51.32 14.61
C THR A 43 10.93 50.65 15.39
N VAL A 44 10.66 51.15 16.60
CA VAL A 44 9.60 50.64 17.47
C VAL A 44 8.50 51.68 17.58
N VAL A 45 7.25 51.24 17.41
CA VAL A 45 6.05 52.03 17.66
C VAL A 45 5.29 51.38 18.81
N VAL A 46 5.09 52.13 19.89
CA VAL A 46 4.35 51.71 21.07
C VAL A 46 3.13 52.59 21.22
N ALA A 47 1.99 52.01 21.55
CA ALA A 47 0.77 52.75 21.83
C ALA A 47 0.24 52.46 23.24
N THR A 48 -0.48 53.43 23.80
CA THR A 48 -1.19 53.33 25.08
C THR A 48 -2.62 53.83 24.90
N LYS A 49 -3.53 53.33 25.75
CA LYS A 49 -4.94 53.72 25.73
C LYS A 49 -5.24 54.64 26.91
N GLY A 50 -5.64 55.87 26.64
CA GLY A 50 -6.13 56.84 27.64
C GLY A 50 -5.06 57.53 28.51
N VAL A 51 -3.78 57.17 28.37
CA VAL A 51 -2.66 57.75 29.13
C VAL A 51 -1.53 58.08 28.16
N ALA A 52 -0.98 59.30 28.23
CA ALA A 52 0.20 59.66 27.43
C ALA A 52 1.42 58.86 27.89
N ILE A 53 2.32 58.54 26.96
CA ILE A 53 3.56 57.82 27.29
C ILE A 53 4.52 58.84 27.93
N GLU A 54 4.93 58.57 29.17
CA GLU A 54 5.91 59.38 29.90
C GLU A 54 7.34 58.86 29.63
N ASN A 55 8.27 59.79 29.51
CA ASN A 55 9.65 59.59 29.09
C ASN A 55 10.59 59.01 30.19
N ASP A 56 10.07 58.69 31.37
CA ASP A 56 10.85 58.39 32.57
C ASP A 56 10.68 56.95 33.09
N LYS A 57 10.02 56.08 32.32
CA LYS A 57 9.77 54.67 32.68
C LYS A 57 10.18 53.75 31.55
N ASP A 58 10.55 52.51 31.90
CA ASP A 58 10.75 51.46 30.90
C ASP A 58 9.50 51.30 30.03
N ILE A 59 9.69 51.18 28.71
CA ILE A 59 8.60 51.23 27.72
C ILE A 59 8.51 49.92 26.93
N VAL A 60 9.65 49.37 26.53
CA VAL A 60 9.77 48.14 25.75
C VAL A 60 10.95 47.32 26.27
N ASN A 61 10.87 46.01 26.19
CA ASN A 61 12.03 45.13 26.26
C ASN A 61 12.43 44.75 24.83
N LEU A 62 13.69 44.98 24.46
CA LEU A 62 14.24 44.54 23.18
C LEU A 62 15.13 43.31 23.41
N GLU A 63 14.84 42.26 22.66
CA GLU A 63 15.60 41.02 22.67
C GLU A 63 16.51 40.95 21.45
N PHE A 64 17.76 40.55 21.68
CA PHE A 64 18.77 40.36 20.66
C PHE A 64 19.42 38.99 20.81
N THR A 65 19.79 38.37 19.69
CA THR A 65 20.53 37.11 19.66
C THR A 65 21.96 37.36 19.20
N ALA A 66 22.94 36.84 19.93
CA ALA A 66 24.35 36.96 19.54
C ALA A 66 24.68 36.11 18.30
N LYS A 67 25.46 36.67 17.36
CA LYS A 67 25.96 35.96 16.17
C LYS A 67 27.16 35.06 16.45
N ALA A 68 27.94 35.39 17.49
CA ALA A 68 29.10 34.62 17.91
C ALA A 68 28.90 34.10 19.34
N ALA A 69 29.06 32.79 19.52
CA ALA A 69 29.01 32.16 20.84
C ALA A 69 30.34 32.34 21.59
N GLY A 70 30.28 32.75 22.86
CA GLY A 70 31.44 32.70 23.77
C GLY A 70 32.36 33.93 23.82
N GLU A 71 32.02 35.05 23.16
CA GLU A 71 32.70 36.33 23.36
C GLU A 71 31.82 37.32 24.14
N ASN A 72 32.44 38.13 25.01
CA ASN A 72 31.78 39.26 25.66
C ASN A 72 31.45 40.31 24.58
N ILE A 73 30.21 40.33 24.10
CA ILE A 73 29.73 41.34 23.17
C ILE A 73 29.33 42.58 23.96
N ALA A 74 30.17 43.62 23.93
CA ALA A 74 29.76 44.95 24.36
C ALA A 74 28.83 45.55 23.29
N PHE A 75 27.63 45.98 23.68
CA PHE A 75 26.69 46.71 22.84
C PHE A 75 26.26 48.01 23.52
N ASN A 76 26.03 49.04 22.72
CA ASN A 76 25.50 50.32 23.17
C ASN A 76 24.12 50.51 22.54
N ILE A 77 23.14 50.91 23.34
CA ILE A 77 21.86 51.41 22.87
C ILE A 77 22.01 52.92 22.75
N THR A 78 21.89 53.45 21.53
CA THR A 78 21.84 54.90 21.32
C THR A 78 20.38 55.32 21.13
N TYR A 79 19.96 56.31 21.92
CA TYR A 79 18.58 56.78 22.13
C TYR A 79 17.82 57.18 20.86
N GLY A 80 16.48 57.04 20.90
CA GLY A 80 15.55 57.47 19.85
C GLY A 80 14.91 58.84 20.11
N GLU A 81 14.58 59.55 19.04
CA GLU A 81 13.96 60.89 19.06
C GLU A 81 12.43 60.80 19.13
N ILE A 82 11.79 61.67 19.93
CA ILE A 82 10.31 61.82 19.95
C ILE A 82 9.95 63.10 19.21
N SER A 83 9.03 63.03 18.24
CA SER A 83 8.45 64.20 17.59
C SER A 83 6.99 64.40 17.99
N ASP A 84 6.57 65.65 18.24
CA ASP A 84 5.14 65.99 18.42
C ASP A 84 4.33 65.92 17.11
N GLU A 85 3.01 66.18 17.17
CA GLU A 85 2.10 66.18 16.01
C GLU A 85 2.51 67.17 14.88
N GLU A 86 3.45 68.07 15.17
CA GLU A 86 4.00 69.07 14.24
C GLU A 86 5.42 68.71 13.76
N GLY A 87 5.98 67.58 14.21
CA GLY A 87 7.29 67.06 13.78
C GLY A 87 8.49 67.63 14.55
N LYS A 88 8.30 68.24 15.72
CA LYS A 88 9.39 68.83 16.51
C LYS A 88 10.01 67.80 17.46
N ILE A 89 11.32 67.59 17.35
CA ILE A 89 12.12 66.69 18.18
C ILE A 89 12.22 67.21 19.63
N ILE A 90 11.89 66.36 20.61
CA ILE A 90 12.09 66.59 22.05
C ILE A 90 13.27 65.72 22.50
N ASP A 91 14.35 66.37 22.91
CA ASP A 91 15.58 65.72 23.37
C ASP A 91 15.39 65.20 24.81
N MET A 92 15.75 63.94 25.06
CA MET A 92 15.70 63.32 26.39
C MET A 92 17.12 63.16 26.95
N ALA A 93 17.28 63.44 28.25
CA ALA A 93 18.59 63.50 28.90
C ALA A 93 19.31 62.14 28.95
N ASP A 94 20.61 62.17 28.66
CA ASP A 94 21.58 61.08 28.80
C ASP A 94 21.56 60.47 30.21
N GLU A 95 21.03 59.26 30.37
CA GLU A 95 21.42 58.39 31.47
C GLU A 95 21.76 56.98 30.96
N ALA A 96 22.84 56.39 31.46
CA ALA A 96 23.37 55.13 30.93
C ALA A 96 22.48 53.94 31.33
N THR A 97 21.98 53.18 30.34
CA THR A 97 21.22 51.96 30.60
C THR A 97 22.17 50.80 30.89
N THR A 98 22.05 50.20 32.08
CA THR A 98 22.73 48.95 32.43
C THR A 98 22.06 47.77 31.74
N VAL A 99 22.81 47.09 30.88
CA VAL A 99 22.43 45.83 30.25
C VAL A 99 22.72 44.68 31.23
N THR A 100 21.72 43.86 31.51
CA THR A 100 21.92 42.55 32.14
C THR A 100 21.84 41.48 31.07
N ILE A 101 22.96 40.80 30.79
CA ILE A 101 22.97 39.61 29.93
C ILE A 101 22.38 38.46 30.75
N ILE A 102 21.20 37.99 30.39
CA ILE A 102 20.67 36.73 30.90
C ILE A 102 21.25 35.63 30.01
N GLU A 103 22.09 34.75 30.58
CA GLU A 103 22.40 33.46 29.96
C GLU A 103 21.10 32.65 29.92
N GLY A 104 20.32 32.83 28.86
CA GLY A 104 19.19 31.97 28.54
C GLY A 104 19.72 30.72 27.84
N THR A 105 19.71 29.59 28.53
CA THR A 105 19.67 28.30 27.84
C THR A 105 18.46 28.33 26.92
N VAL A 106 18.67 28.18 25.61
CA VAL A 106 17.60 28.02 24.62
C VAL A 106 16.66 26.94 25.16
N ASP A 107 15.41 27.30 25.43
CA ASP A 107 14.36 26.35 25.75
C ASP A 107 14.33 25.33 24.59
N PRO A 108 14.49 24.02 24.84
CA PRO A 108 14.52 23.05 23.75
C PRO A 108 13.30 23.24 22.85
N GLU A 109 13.55 23.15 21.54
CA GLU A 109 12.51 23.06 20.51
C GLU A 109 11.34 22.22 21.03
N PRO A 110 10.07 22.66 20.87
CA PRO A 110 8.93 22.01 21.51
C PRO A 110 8.96 20.51 21.19
N GLU A 111 8.85 19.70 22.24
CA GLU A 111 8.90 18.23 22.16
C GLU A 111 7.88 17.71 21.13
N VAL A 112 8.33 16.84 20.21
CA VAL A 112 7.50 16.27 19.14
C VAL A 112 6.35 15.43 19.72
N ASP A 113 5.11 15.66 19.28
CA ASP A 113 3.93 14.97 19.82
C ASP A 113 3.78 13.54 19.25
N LYS A 114 4.10 12.55 20.08
CA LYS A 114 4.01 11.12 19.74
C LYS A 114 2.73 10.43 20.22
N THR A 115 1.74 11.19 20.72
CA THR A 115 0.54 10.63 21.37
C THR A 115 -0.27 9.75 20.43
N ALA A 116 -0.55 10.22 19.21
CA ALA A 116 -1.32 9.46 18.22
C ALA A 116 -0.58 8.20 17.76
N LEU A 117 0.74 8.30 17.56
CA LEU A 117 1.60 7.17 17.21
C LEU A 117 1.57 6.09 18.31
N LYS A 118 1.65 6.50 19.59
CA LYS A 118 1.57 5.59 20.73
C LYS A 118 0.25 4.84 20.77
N ILE A 119 -0.88 5.53 20.58
CA ILE A 119 -2.21 4.91 20.56
C ILE A 119 -2.30 3.86 19.44
N ALA A 120 -1.79 4.18 18.25
CA ALA A 120 -1.78 3.25 17.12
C ALA A 120 -0.90 2.01 17.39
N ILE A 121 0.28 2.18 17.99
CA ILE A 121 1.16 1.08 18.40
C ILE A 121 0.47 0.19 19.43
N ASP A 122 -0.15 0.76 20.46
CA ASP A 122 -0.84 0.00 21.51
C ASP A 122 -1.99 -0.83 20.93
N TYR A 123 -2.78 -0.23 20.05
CA TYR A 123 -3.87 -0.94 19.36
C TYR A 123 -3.34 -2.06 18.45
N ALA A 124 -2.26 -1.82 17.72
CA ALA A 124 -1.63 -2.84 16.89
C ALA A 124 -1.08 -4.01 17.74
N ASP A 125 -0.45 -3.72 18.87
CA ASP A 125 0.02 -4.75 19.81
C ASP A 125 -1.14 -5.56 20.42
N GLU A 126 -2.28 -4.92 20.71
CA GLU A 126 -3.49 -5.59 21.16
C GLU A 126 -4.05 -6.54 20.08
N ILE A 127 -4.08 -6.11 18.81
CA ILE A 127 -4.47 -6.98 17.68
C ILE A 127 -3.59 -8.23 17.64
N VAL A 128 -2.27 -8.08 17.77
CA VAL A 128 -1.33 -9.21 17.75
C VAL A 128 -1.57 -10.13 18.94
N ALA A 129 -1.69 -9.57 20.15
CA ALA A 129 -1.92 -10.35 21.37
C ALA A 129 -3.22 -11.17 21.32
N ASN A 130 -4.24 -10.65 20.63
CA ASN A 130 -5.54 -11.30 20.46
C ASN A 130 -5.62 -12.22 19.23
N GLY A 131 -4.52 -12.44 18.51
CA GLY A 131 -4.49 -13.32 17.34
C GLY A 131 -5.18 -12.73 16.10
N GLY A 132 -5.36 -11.42 16.01
CA GLY A 132 -6.07 -10.75 14.92
C GLY A 132 -5.45 -10.90 13.53
N LEU A 133 -4.24 -11.47 13.44
CA LEU A 133 -3.55 -11.79 12.19
C LEU A 133 -3.98 -13.16 11.60
N GLU A 134 -4.73 -13.98 12.34
CA GLU A 134 -5.21 -15.27 11.84
C GLU A 134 -6.11 -15.08 10.61
N GLY A 135 -5.81 -15.87 9.56
CA GLY A 135 -6.51 -15.84 8.28
C GLY A 135 -6.31 -14.58 7.45
N VAL A 136 -5.47 -13.62 7.86
CA VAL A 136 -5.14 -12.43 7.05
C VAL A 136 -4.21 -12.83 5.90
N VAL A 137 -4.36 -12.16 4.76
CA VAL A 137 -3.48 -12.33 3.58
C VAL A 137 -1.99 -12.18 3.98
N PRO A 138 -1.08 -13.07 3.56
CA PRO A 138 0.32 -13.05 4.01
C PRO A 138 1.06 -11.75 3.70
N ALA A 139 0.83 -11.17 2.51
CA ALA A 139 1.40 -9.88 2.14
C ALA A 139 0.96 -8.74 3.09
N VAL A 140 -0.29 -8.78 3.55
CA VAL A 140 -0.82 -7.81 4.52
C VAL A 140 -0.20 -8.02 5.90
N VAL A 141 -0.10 -9.28 6.36
CA VAL A 141 0.56 -9.60 7.64
C VAL A 141 2.01 -9.10 7.64
N LYS A 142 2.71 -9.24 6.52
CA LYS A 142 4.08 -8.73 6.37
C LYS A 142 4.13 -7.20 6.51
N GLU A 143 3.31 -6.45 5.75
CA GLU A 143 3.29 -4.99 5.81
C GLU A 143 2.86 -4.47 7.19
N PHE A 144 1.89 -5.12 7.84
CA PHE A 144 1.49 -4.80 9.21
C PHE A 144 2.66 -4.93 10.20
N ASN A 145 3.38 -6.05 10.17
CA ASN A 145 4.53 -6.25 11.06
C ASN A 145 5.68 -5.27 10.77
N GLU A 146 5.98 -4.99 9.51
CA GLU A 146 7.03 -4.05 9.12
C GLU A 146 6.68 -2.61 9.52
N SER A 147 5.43 -2.19 9.33
CA SER A 147 4.98 -0.84 9.72
C SER A 147 4.90 -0.67 11.24
N LEU A 148 4.48 -1.71 11.99
CA LEU A 148 4.51 -1.70 13.46
C LEU A 148 5.94 -1.62 13.99
N ALA A 149 6.88 -2.34 13.39
CA ALA A 149 8.30 -2.26 13.76
C ALA A 149 8.86 -0.85 13.53
N GLN A 150 8.59 -0.25 12.36
CA GLN A 150 9.00 1.13 12.05
C GLN A 150 8.36 2.14 13.02
N ALA A 151 7.07 1.98 13.33
CA ALA A 151 6.37 2.84 14.28
C ALA A 151 7.02 2.81 15.67
N LYS A 152 7.42 1.62 16.15
CA LYS A 152 8.13 1.48 17.43
C LYS A 152 9.52 2.10 17.41
N GLU A 153 10.25 1.99 16.30
CA GLU A 153 11.55 2.64 16.11
C GLU A 153 11.43 4.17 16.16
N VAL A 154 10.48 4.74 15.41
CA VAL A 154 10.21 6.19 15.41
C VAL A 154 9.73 6.67 16.78
N TYR A 155 8.89 5.90 17.46
CA TYR A 155 8.42 6.25 18.81
C TYR A 155 9.57 6.34 19.82
N GLY A 156 10.51 5.37 19.78
CA GLY A 156 11.63 5.28 20.70
C GLY A 156 12.85 6.16 20.37
N ASN A 157 12.82 6.92 19.27
CA ASN A 157 13.91 7.82 18.89
C ASN A 157 13.60 9.26 19.34
N ASP A 158 14.45 9.84 20.18
CA ASP A 158 14.24 11.18 20.76
C ASP A 158 14.50 12.32 19.75
N ASP A 159 15.24 12.06 18.67
CA ASP A 159 15.64 13.05 17.66
C ASP A 159 14.74 13.01 16.40
N VAL A 160 13.55 12.42 16.47
CA VAL A 160 12.62 12.35 15.33
C VAL A 160 11.93 13.68 15.06
N THR A 161 11.58 13.90 13.80
CA THR A 161 10.76 15.04 13.37
C THR A 161 9.26 14.70 13.35
N GLU A 162 8.41 15.73 13.44
CA GLU A 162 6.94 15.58 13.28
C GLU A 162 6.57 14.85 11.98
N VAL A 163 7.31 15.10 10.89
CA VAL A 163 7.07 14.45 9.59
C VAL A 163 7.31 12.95 9.65
N GLU A 164 8.32 12.50 10.38
CA GLU A 164 8.63 11.08 10.56
C GLU A 164 7.58 10.39 11.43
N VAL A 165 7.12 11.04 12.49
CA VAL A 165 6.02 10.56 13.34
C VAL A 165 4.73 10.41 12.53
N ASP A 166 4.36 11.43 11.76
CA ASP A 166 3.18 11.44 10.89
C ASP A 166 3.23 10.32 9.84
N ALA A 167 4.39 10.11 9.24
CA ALA A 167 4.59 9.07 8.23
C ALA A 167 4.45 7.67 8.84
N ALA A 168 5.07 7.43 10.00
CA ALA A 168 4.97 6.16 10.72
C ALA A 168 3.52 5.86 11.16
N PHE A 169 2.82 6.87 11.69
CA PHE A 169 1.41 6.76 12.07
C PHE A 169 0.53 6.38 10.88
N LYS A 170 0.62 7.12 9.75
CA LYS A 170 -0.18 6.84 8.55
C LYS A 170 0.08 5.45 7.98
N ARG A 171 1.34 5.03 7.93
CA ARG A 171 1.70 3.68 7.44
C ARG A 171 1.09 2.60 8.32
N LEU A 172 1.23 2.72 9.64
CA LEU A 172 0.69 1.74 10.59
C LEU A 172 -0.84 1.66 10.50
N VAL A 173 -1.55 2.79 10.50
CA VAL A 173 -3.02 2.81 10.41
C VAL A 173 -3.52 2.23 9.09
N ASN A 174 -2.86 2.53 7.97
CA ASN A 174 -3.22 1.92 6.68
C ASN A 174 -3.05 0.40 6.70
N SER A 175 -1.95 -0.10 7.29
CA SER A 175 -1.75 -1.55 7.43
C SER A 175 -2.76 -2.23 8.35
N ILE A 176 -3.21 -1.54 9.41
CA ILE A 176 -4.28 -1.98 10.31
C ILE A 176 -5.58 -2.13 9.53
N TRP A 177 -5.93 -1.17 8.66
CA TRP A 177 -7.12 -1.27 7.81
C TRP A 177 -7.03 -2.46 6.84
N MET A 178 -5.84 -2.72 6.27
CA MET A 178 -5.64 -3.86 5.37
C MET A 178 -5.88 -5.22 6.03
N LEU A 179 -5.87 -5.33 7.37
CA LEU A 179 -6.14 -6.61 8.07
C LEU A 179 -7.55 -7.18 7.79
N GLU A 180 -8.44 -6.39 7.18
CA GLU A 180 -9.74 -6.88 6.69
C GLU A 180 -9.62 -7.84 5.49
N PHE A 181 -8.50 -7.80 4.75
CA PHE A 181 -8.25 -8.71 3.64
C PHE A 181 -7.86 -10.09 4.15
N LYS A 182 -8.82 -11.03 4.10
CA LYS A 182 -8.67 -12.42 4.55
C LYS A 182 -8.37 -13.35 3.38
N GLN A 183 -7.55 -14.38 3.65
CA GLN A 183 -7.26 -15.46 2.71
C GLN A 183 -8.53 -16.27 2.40
N GLY A 184 -8.67 -16.72 1.15
CA GLY A 184 -9.72 -17.65 0.75
C GLY A 184 -9.45 -19.08 1.21
N ASN A 185 -10.50 -19.80 1.61
CA ASN A 185 -10.43 -21.23 1.90
C ASN A 185 -10.39 -22.05 0.59
N LYS A 186 -9.23 -22.67 0.33
CA LYS A 186 -8.93 -23.43 -0.90
C LYS A 186 -9.28 -24.91 -0.85
N GLU A 187 -9.77 -25.45 0.28
CA GLU A 187 -9.99 -26.89 0.46
C GLU A 187 -10.91 -27.49 -0.62
N ALA A 188 -12.04 -26.85 -0.89
CA ALA A 188 -12.99 -27.33 -1.89
C ALA A 188 -12.41 -27.28 -3.31
N LEU A 189 -11.64 -26.23 -3.62
CA LEU A 189 -10.98 -26.08 -4.92
C LEU A 189 -9.90 -27.14 -5.11
N GLN A 190 -9.09 -27.39 -4.08
CA GLN A 190 -8.05 -28.43 -4.08
C GLN A 190 -8.65 -29.82 -4.30
N VAL A 191 -9.69 -30.17 -3.54
CA VAL A 191 -10.38 -31.47 -3.69
C VAL A 191 -10.92 -31.65 -5.11
N LEU A 192 -11.52 -30.60 -5.69
CA LEU A 192 -12.04 -30.67 -7.05
C LEU A 192 -10.92 -30.82 -8.09
N ALA A 193 -9.86 -30.02 -7.98
CA ALA A 193 -8.68 -30.10 -8.85
C ALA A 193 -8.03 -31.50 -8.81
N ASP A 194 -7.92 -32.10 -7.62
CA ASP A 194 -7.37 -33.45 -7.48
C ASP A 194 -8.31 -34.53 -8.03
N SER A 195 -9.63 -34.36 -7.93
CA SER A 195 -10.59 -35.27 -8.55
C SER A 195 -10.49 -35.28 -10.08
N VAL A 196 -10.18 -34.14 -10.69
CA VAL A 196 -9.99 -34.03 -12.15
C VAL A 196 -8.79 -34.83 -12.62
N LYS A 197 -7.72 -34.91 -11.82
CA LYS A 197 -6.51 -35.69 -12.15
C LYS A 197 -6.77 -37.20 -12.23
N ALA A 198 -7.88 -37.68 -11.66
CA ALA A 198 -8.29 -39.08 -11.75
C ALA A 198 -9.09 -39.39 -13.03
N LEU A 199 -9.49 -38.38 -13.81
CA LEU A 199 -10.20 -38.57 -15.06
C LEU A 199 -9.25 -39.07 -16.15
N VAL A 200 -9.78 -39.90 -17.06
CA VAL A 200 -9.01 -40.49 -18.16
C VAL A 200 -9.34 -39.76 -19.45
N GLU A 201 -8.38 -39.00 -19.98
CA GLU A 201 -8.52 -38.18 -21.20
C GLU A 201 -9.19 -38.92 -22.37
N LYS A 202 -8.79 -40.17 -22.61
CA LYS A 202 -9.27 -40.95 -23.76
C LYS A 202 -10.78 -41.15 -23.79
N GLU A 203 -11.44 -41.10 -22.63
CA GLU A 203 -12.89 -41.27 -22.47
C GLU A 203 -13.70 -40.04 -22.92
N TYR A 204 -13.06 -38.91 -23.17
CA TYR A 204 -13.71 -37.63 -23.46
C TYR A 204 -13.30 -37.06 -24.82
N THR A 205 -14.14 -36.20 -25.41
CA THR A 205 -13.81 -35.50 -26.66
C THR A 205 -12.68 -34.51 -26.43
N SER A 206 -11.83 -34.32 -27.44
CA SER A 206 -10.67 -33.41 -27.36
C SER A 206 -11.05 -31.98 -26.97
N ASP A 207 -12.15 -31.46 -27.51
CA ASP A 207 -12.60 -30.08 -27.21
C ASP A 207 -13.05 -29.91 -25.76
N SER A 208 -13.82 -30.87 -25.23
CA SER A 208 -14.30 -30.79 -23.84
C SER A 208 -13.15 -31.01 -22.84
N TRP A 209 -12.21 -31.89 -23.18
CA TRP A 209 -11.00 -32.13 -22.38
C TRP A 209 -10.07 -30.91 -22.35
N ALA A 210 -9.82 -30.26 -23.49
CA ALA A 210 -8.99 -29.06 -23.56
C ALA A 210 -9.58 -27.91 -22.72
N ASN A 211 -10.91 -27.77 -22.70
CA ASN A 211 -11.58 -26.79 -21.83
C ASN A 211 -11.39 -27.10 -20.34
N LEU A 212 -11.51 -28.37 -19.95
CA LEU A 212 -11.23 -28.81 -18.58
C LEU A 212 -9.78 -28.54 -18.16
N GLN A 213 -8.80 -28.87 -19.01
CA GLN A 213 -7.38 -28.64 -18.70
C GLN A 213 -7.06 -27.16 -18.51
N ARG A 214 -7.67 -26.27 -19.30
CA ARG A 214 -7.52 -24.83 -19.12
C ARG A 214 -8.10 -24.37 -17.79
N ALA A 215 -9.31 -24.80 -17.44
CA ALA A 215 -9.93 -24.45 -16.15
C ALA A 215 -9.14 -25.01 -14.96
N LEU A 216 -8.61 -26.23 -15.06
CA LEU A 216 -7.72 -26.82 -14.06
C LEU A 216 -6.44 -25.98 -13.89
N GLY A 217 -5.82 -25.53 -14.97
CA GLY A 217 -4.63 -24.70 -14.91
C GLY A 217 -4.87 -23.36 -14.20
N GLU A 218 -6.01 -22.70 -14.42
CA GLU A 218 -6.37 -21.48 -13.67
C GLU A 218 -6.65 -21.78 -12.19
N ALA A 219 -7.35 -22.88 -11.89
CA ALA A 219 -7.57 -23.32 -10.52
C ALA A 219 -6.25 -23.60 -9.78
N GLU A 220 -5.28 -24.24 -10.42
CA GLU A 220 -3.96 -24.51 -9.84
C GLU A 220 -3.15 -23.23 -9.57
N LYS A 221 -3.31 -22.17 -10.38
CA LYS A 221 -2.71 -20.86 -10.09
C LYS A 221 -3.29 -20.23 -8.82
N VAL A 222 -4.62 -20.23 -8.67
CA VAL A 222 -5.29 -19.69 -7.48
C VAL A 222 -4.96 -20.51 -6.23
N ILE A 223 -4.87 -21.84 -6.36
CA ILE A 223 -4.39 -22.71 -5.28
C ILE A 223 -2.96 -22.30 -4.86
N ALA A 224 -2.06 -22.07 -5.81
CA ALA A 224 -0.67 -21.74 -5.54
C ALA A 224 -0.45 -20.29 -5.03
N ASP A 225 -1.39 -19.38 -5.28
CA ASP A 225 -1.28 -17.98 -4.85
C ASP A 225 -1.56 -17.83 -3.35
N GLU A 226 -0.52 -17.68 -2.54
CA GLU A 226 -0.62 -17.49 -1.10
C GLU A 226 -1.51 -16.31 -0.66
N ASN A 227 -1.74 -15.32 -1.54
CA ASN A 227 -2.53 -14.13 -1.26
C ASN A 227 -3.97 -14.20 -1.79
N ALA A 228 -4.36 -15.31 -2.42
CA ALA A 228 -5.69 -15.45 -3.00
C ALA A 228 -6.81 -15.22 -1.98
N MET A 229 -7.73 -14.33 -2.34
CA MET A 229 -8.92 -14.01 -1.56
C MET A 229 -10.07 -14.98 -1.89
N GLN A 230 -11.11 -14.99 -1.04
CA GLN A 230 -12.23 -15.93 -1.20
C GLN A 230 -12.94 -15.79 -2.55
N GLU A 231 -13.08 -14.56 -3.08
CA GLU A 231 -13.72 -14.32 -4.39
C GLU A 231 -12.98 -15.03 -5.53
N GLU A 232 -11.65 -14.97 -5.54
CA GLU A 232 -10.81 -15.63 -6.56
C GLU A 232 -10.91 -17.15 -6.46
N VAL A 233 -10.95 -17.67 -5.23
CA VAL A 233 -11.14 -19.10 -4.96
C VAL A 233 -12.51 -19.58 -5.44
N ASP A 234 -13.57 -18.82 -5.15
CA ASP A 234 -14.94 -19.14 -5.54
C ASP A 234 -15.12 -19.08 -7.07
N GLU A 235 -14.52 -18.09 -7.73
CA GLU A 235 -14.52 -17.98 -9.19
C GLU A 235 -13.82 -19.18 -9.83
N ALA A 236 -12.60 -19.51 -9.38
CA ALA A 236 -11.86 -20.66 -9.88
C ALA A 236 -12.61 -21.98 -9.67
N LEU A 237 -13.25 -22.14 -8.50
CA LEU A 237 -14.08 -23.32 -8.20
C LEU A 237 -15.26 -23.44 -9.14
N ASN A 238 -15.98 -22.35 -9.39
CA ASN A 238 -17.14 -22.35 -10.29
C ASN A 238 -16.74 -22.60 -11.75
N ASN A 239 -15.61 -22.02 -12.19
CA ASN A 239 -15.06 -22.26 -13.52
C ASN A 239 -14.66 -23.73 -13.70
N LEU A 240 -13.99 -24.33 -12.72
CA LEU A 240 -13.62 -25.74 -12.78
C LEU A 240 -14.85 -26.67 -12.77
N LYS A 241 -15.85 -26.42 -11.91
CA LYS A 241 -17.13 -27.15 -11.91
C LYS A 241 -17.81 -27.09 -13.28
N THR A 242 -17.91 -25.90 -13.85
CA THR A 242 -18.55 -25.69 -15.17
C THR A 242 -17.82 -26.47 -16.26
N ALA A 243 -16.50 -26.52 -16.23
CA ALA A 243 -15.71 -27.27 -17.20
C ALA A 243 -15.88 -28.79 -17.04
N ILE A 244 -16.00 -29.28 -15.80
CA ILE A 244 -16.32 -30.69 -15.50
C ILE A 244 -17.73 -31.04 -16.03
N ASP A 245 -18.72 -30.20 -15.77
CA ASP A 245 -20.10 -30.41 -16.23
C ASP A 245 -20.22 -30.36 -17.76
N ALA A 246 -19.33 -29.63 -18.43
CA ALA A 246 -19.24 -29.54 -19.88
C ALA A 246 -18.47 -30.70 -20.55
N LEU A 247 -17.97 -31.68 -19.77
CA LEU A 247 -17.30 -32.84 -20.33
C LEU A 247 -18.23 -33.68 -21.20
N VAL A 248 -17.74 -34.03 -22.39
CA VAL A 248 -18.48 -34.87 -23.34
C VAL A 248 -17.75 -36.20 -23.49
N LYS A 249 -18.37 -37.30 -23.04
CA LYS A 249 -17.82 -38.64 -23.23
C LYS A 249 -17.81 -39.03 -24.70
N LYS A 250 -16.73 -39.69 -25.15
CA LYS A 250 -16.72 -40.39 -26.44
C LYS A 250 -17.68 -41.56 -26.36
N ASN A 251 -18.61 -41.66 -27.32
CA ASN A 251 -19.52 -42.80 -27.43
C ASN A 251 -19.11 -43.65 -28.64
N ILE A 252 -18.22 -44.62 -28.44
CA ILE A 252 -17.72 -45.51 -29.48
C ILE A 252 -18.35 -46.91 -29.29
N ASN A 253 -19.20 -47.32 -30.23
CA ASN A 253 -19.85 -48.62 -30.23
C ASN A 253 -19.17 -49.57 -31.24
N LYS A 254 -18.34 -50.46 -30.71
CA LYS A 254 -17.62 -51.49 -31.49
C LYS A 254 -18.37 -52.82 -31.63
N THR A 255 -19.56 -52.94 -31.04
CA THR A 255 -20.27 -54.23 -30.91
C THR A 255 -20.60 -54.86 -32.26
N ALA A 256 -21.06 -54.06 -33.23
CA ALA A 256 -21.42 -54.56 -34.56
C ALA A 256 -20.19 -55.04 -35.34
N LEU A 257 -19.09 -54.28 -35.30
CA LEU A 257 -17.81 -54.64 -35.89
C LEU A 257 -17.26 -55.94 -35.27
N GLN A 258 -17.25 -56.03 -33.94
CA GLN A 258 -16.80 -57.23 -33.24
C GLN A 258 -17.63 -58.45 -33.61
N SER A 259 -18.95 -58.30 -33.69
CA SER A 259 -19.85 -59.40 -34.06
C SER A 259 -19.61 -59.90 -35.48
N LEU A 260 -19.32 -58.98 -36.41
CA LEU A 260 -19.01 -59.33 -37.79
C LEU A 260 -17.65 -60.05 -37.88
N VAL A 261 -16.61 -59.54 -37.21
CA VAL A 261 -15.30 -60.19 -37.11
C VAL A 261 -15.47 -61.62 -36.61
N ASN A 262 -16.12 -61.82 -35.46
CA ASN A 262 -16.35 -63.16 -34.89
C ASN A 262 -17.11 -64.11 -35.82
N LYS A 263 -18.05 -63.58 -36.63
CA LYS A 263 -18.85 -64.39 -37.57
C LYS A 263 -18.00 -64.92 -38.72
N VAL A 264 -17.03 -64.14 -39.19
CA VAL A 264 -16.20 -64.46 -40.35
C VAL A 264 -14.85 -65.06 -39.95
N GLU A 265 -14.50 -64.96 -38.67
CA GLU A 265 -13.36 -65.64 -38.06
C GLU A 265 -13.58 -67.16 -38.14
N GLY A 266 -12.66 -67.87 -38.82
CA GLY A 266 -12.74 -69.33 -38.99
C GLY A 266 -13.28 -69.82 -40.35
N LEU A 267 -13.56 -68.93 -41.30
CA LEU A 267 -13.80 -69.35 -42.69
C LEU A 267 -12.57 -70.07 -43.27
N ASN A 268 -12.79 -71.16 -44.01
CA ASN A 268 -11.71 -71.91 -44.65
C ASN A 268 -11.34 -71.30 -46.01
N LYS A 269 -10.15 -70.71 -46.11
CA LYS A 269 -9.61 -70.09 -47.32
C LYS A 269 -9.67 -70.97 -48.57
N ASP A 270 -9.55 -72.29 -48.43
CA ASP A 270 -9.50 -73.23 -49.56
C ASP A 270 -10.85 -73.37 -50.28
N LYS A 271 -11.93 -72.85 -49.69
CA LYS A 271 -13.27 -72.80 -50.29
C LYS A 271 -13.53 -71.55 -51.15
N TYR A 272 -12.57 -70.63 -51.23
CA TYR A 272 -12.75 -69.32 -51.87
C TYR A 272 -11.72 -69.08 -52.97
N ILE A 273 -12.04 -68.14 -53.87
CA ILE A 273 -11.13 -67.70 -54.93
C ILE A 273 -10.05 -66.83 -54.30
N LYS A 274 -8.78 -67.14 -54.57
CA LYS A 274 -7.61 -66.45 -53.98
C LYS A 274 -7.71 -64.92 -54.06
N SER A 275 -8.09 -64.36 -55.22
CA SER A 275 -8.14 -62.91 -55.42
C SER A 275 -9.23 -62.19 -54.62
N THR A 276 -10.34 -62.86 -54.29
CA THR A 276 -11.38 -62.30 -53.41
C THR A 276 -11.04 -62.55 -51.95
N TRP A 277 -10.45 -63.71 -51.64
CA TRP A 277 -9.94 -64.04 -50.32
C TRP A 277 -8.89 -63.06 -49.82
N ASP A 278 -7.89 -62.72 -50.64
CA ASP A 278 -6.81 -61.79 -50.24
C ASP A 278 -7.38 -60.39 -49.88
N LYS A 279 -8.45 -59.95 -50.53
CA LYS A 279 -9.15 -58.69 -50.21
C LYS A 279 -9.92 -58.78 -48.89
N PHE A 280 -10.62 -59.89 -48.67
CA PHE A 280 -11.34 -60.18 -47.43
C PHE A 280 -10.39 -60.27 -46.24
N GLU A 281 -9.30 -61.03 -46.36
CA GLU A 281 -8.30 -61.19 -45.30
C GLU A 281 -7.68 -59.83 -44.91
N LYS A 282 -7.44 -58.96 -45.89
CA LYS A 282 -6.99 -57.60 -45.62
C LYS A 282 -8.03 -56.79 -44.84
N ALA A 283 -9.30 -56.83 -45.27
CA ALA A 283 -10.38 -56.11 -44.58
C ALA A 283 -10.62 -56.64 -43.16
N LEU A 284 -10.47 -57.95 -42.93
CA LEU A 284 -10.53 -58.57 -41.59
C LEU A 284 -9.41 -58.05 -40.69
N LYS A 285 -8.15 -58.06 -41.17
CA LYS A 285 -7.01 -57.51 -40.41
C LYS A 285 -7.17 -56.03 -40.09
N ASP A 286 -7.72 -55.24 -41.01
CA ASP A 286 -7.95 -53.82 -40.78
C ASP A 286 -9.10 -53.59 -39.77
N ALA A 287 -10.16 -54.41 -39.81
CA ALA A 287 -11.22 -54.42 -38.79
C ALA A 287 -10.71 -54.79 -37.39
N GLU A 288 -9.86 -55.82 -37.28
CA GLU A 288 -9.22 -56.21 -36.02
C GLU A 288 -8.35 -55.10 -35.43
N LYS A 289 -7.61 -54.35 -36.27
CA LYS A 289 -6.85 -53.18 -35.82
C LYS A 289 -7.76 -52.08 -35.26
N VAL A 290 -8.88 -51.79 -35.92
CA VAL A 290 -9.84 -50.79 -35.44
C VAL A 290 -10.51 -51.24 -34.13
N LEU A 291 -10.78 -52.54 -33.97
CA LEU A 291 -11.27 -53.09 -32.70
C LEU A 291 -10.26 -52.91 -31.57
N ALA A 292 -8.98 -53.20 -31.83
CA ALA A 292 -7.89 -53.04 -30.87
C ALA A 292 -7.48 -51.58 -30.61
N ASN A 293 -7.79 -50.65 -31.51
CA ASN A 293 -7.46 -49.23 -31.35
C ASN A 293 -8.40 -48.55 -30.35
N GLU A 294 -7.95 -48.30 -29.12
CA GLU A 294 -8.75 -47.61 -28.10
C GLU A 294 -9.20 -46.19 -28.52
N ASP A 295 -8.46 -45.55 -29.43
CA ASP A 295 -8.76 -44.20 -29.94
C ASP A 295 -9.60 -44.19 -31.23
N ALA A 296 -10.08 -45.35 -31.68
CA ALA A 296 -10.91 -45.43 -32.88
C ALA A 296 -12.17 -44.55 -32.75
N THR A 297 -12.42 -43.76 -33.78
CA THR A 297 -13.65 -42.98 -33.93
C THR A 297 -14.82 -43.87 -34.36
N GLN A 298 -16.06 -43.43 -34.12
CA GLN A 298 -17.23 -44.18 -34.58
C GLN A 298 -17.24 -44.32 -36.11
N GLU A 299 -16.76 -43.31 -36.84
CA GLU A 299 -16.63 -43.34 -38.29
C GLU A 299 -15.64 -44.41 -38.76
N GLU A 300 -14.48 -44.55 -38.10
CA GLU A 300 -13.52 -45.62 -38.41
C GLU A 300 -14.10 -47.00 -38.10
N VAL A 301 -14.84 -47.14 -37.01
CA VAL A 301 -15.54 -48.38 -36.64
C VAL A 301 -16.58 -48.75 -37.70
N ASP A 302 -17.39 -47.79 -38.14
CA ASP A 302 -18.43 -47.98 -39.16
C ASP A 302 -17.81 -48.27 -40.54
N ALA A 303 -16.72 -47.59 -40.90
CA ALA A 303 -15.98 -47.82 -42.14
C ALA A 303 -15.35 -49.22 -42.18
N ALA A 304 -14.74 -49.65 -41.07
CA ALA A 304 -14.20 -51.00 -40.92
C ALA A 304 -15.29 -52.06 -41.04
N TYR A 305 -16.45 -51.84 -40.41
CA TYR A 305 -17.61 -52.75 -40.51
C TYR A 305 -18.08 -52.88 -41.95
N ASN A 306 -18.30 -51.74 -42.63
CA ASN A 306 -18.78 -51.72 -44.01
C ASN A 306 -17.79 -52.35 -44.99
N ASN A 307 -16.48 -52.10 -44.81
CA ASN A 307 -15.43 -52.69 -45.64
C ASN A 307 -15.37 -54.21 -45.45
N LEU A 308 -15.36 -54.68 -44.20
CA LEU A 308 -15.38 -56.11 -43.89
C LEU A 308 -16.64 -56.78 -44.46
N LEU A 309 -17.82 -56.19 -44.23
CA LEU A 309 -19.09 -56.72 -44.73
C LEU A 309 -19.09 -56.83 -46.25
N LYS A 310 -18.65 -55.79 -46.95
CA LYS A 310 -18.58 -55.77 -48.43
C LYS A 310 -17.59 -56.79 -48.98
N SER A 311 -16.48 -57.03 -48.28
CA SER A 311 -15.50 -58.05 -48.69
C SER A 311 -15.95 -59.48 -48.45
N TYR A 312 -16.90 -59.67 -47.52
CA TYR A 312 -17.51 -60.94 -47.16
C TYR A 312 -18.65 -61.36 -48.11
N LEU A 313 -19.40 -60.39 -48.65
CA LEU A 313 -20.50 -60.60 -49.61
C LEU A 313 -19.99 -60.84 -51.04
#